data_AF-A0A9X1W8C7-F1
#
_entry.id   AF-A0A9X1W8C7-F1
#
_cell.length_a   1.000
_cell.length_b   1.000
_cell.length_c   1.000
_cell.angle_alpha   90.00
_cell.angle_beta   90.00
_cell.angle_gamma   90.00
#
_symmetry.space_group_name_H-M   'P 1'
#
loop_
_entity.id
_entity.type
_entity.pdbx_description
1 polymer ?
#
loop_
_entity_poly.entity_id
_entity_poly.type
_entity_poly.pdbx_seq_one_letter_code
_entity_poly.pdbx_strand_id
1 'polypeptide(L)'
;MSSRHTLRQTYYQESIHLNDRPYGLLDIGDGPCKVILVAGINEVEYGTNTELGRRIIIDISKTWGHDAQAMTKQGLEQLTDDIHLLLDVFWLDCVVFDTTLDGLDLSFIESRLAVRQCNEV
;
A
#
# COMPACT_ATOMS: atom_id res chain seq x y z
N MET A 1 -2.30 40.42 -9.16
CA MET A 1 -3.02 39.40 -8.37
C MET A 1 -2.40 38.06 -8.69
N SER A 2 -1.53 37.57 -7.81
CA SER A 2 -0.77 36.33 -8.04
C SER A 2 -1.72 35.16 -7.86
N SER A 3 -2.05 34.45 -8.94
CA SER A 3 -2.71 33.15 -8.85
C SER A 3 -1.77 32.23 -8.10
N ARG A 4 -2.01 32.03 -6.81
CA ARG A 4 -1.42 30.94 -6.06
C ARG A 4 -1.87 29.69 -6.80
N HIS A 5 -0.98 29.09 -7.57
CA HIS A 5 -1.15 27.72 -8.02
C HIS A 5 -1.27 26.90 -6.75
N THR A 6 -2.50 26.62 -6.33
CA THR A 6 -2.78 25.57 -5.37
C THR A 6 -2.14 24.35 -5.99
N LEU A 7 -1.01 23.89 -5.45
CA LEU A 7 -0.49 22.58 -5.77
C LEU A 7 -1.68 21.65 -5.55
N ARG A 8 -2.25 21.12 -6.63
CA ARG A 8 -3.19 20.02 -6.48
C ARG A 8 -2.42 19.00 -5.66
N GLN A 9 -3.04 18.47 -4.60
CA GLN A 9 -2.61 17.22 -3.99
C GLN A 9 -2.73 16.15 -5.10
N THR A 10 -1.78 16.14 -6.02
CA THR A 10 -1.65 15.12 -7.06
C THR A 10 -1.21 13.89 -6.32
N TYR A 11 -2.09 12.90 -6.28
CA TYR A 11 -1.82 11.53 -5.91
C TYR A 11 -0.42 11.13 -6.38
N TYR A 12 0.49 10.87 -5.44
CA TYR A 12 1.86 10.53 -5.79
C TYR A 12 1.88 9.10 -6.33
N GLN A 13 2.42 8.96 -7.56
CA GLN A 13 2.65 7.72 -8.31
C GLN A 13 1.43 6.80 -8.48
N GLU A 14 0.85 6.78 -9.68
CA GLU A 14 -0.12 5.73 -10.08
C GLU A 14 0.54 4.33 -10.20
N SER A 15 1.88 4.27 -10.26
CA SER A 15 2.61 3.00 -10.35
C SER A 15 4.00 3.03 -9.73
N ILE A 16 4.43 1.88 -9.23
CA ILE A 16 5.77 1.61 -8.70
C ILE A 16 6.23 0.22 -9.15
N HIS A 17 7.54 0.02 -9.31
CA HIS A 17 8.11 -1.30 -9.56
C HIS A 17 8.92 -1.73 -8.33
N LEU A 18 8.58 -2.89 -7.77
CA LEU A 18 9.23 -3.47 -6.60
C LEU A 18 9.80 -4.83 -7.02
N ASN A 19 11.11 -5.03 -6.89
CA ASN A 19 11.82 -6.22 -7.38
C ASN A 19 11.39 -6.63 -8.81
N ASP A 20 11.40 -5.66 -9.72
CA ASP A 20 11.01 -5.79 -11.13
C ASP A 20 9.55 -6.18 -11.39
N ARG A 21 8.68 -6.11 -10.36
CA ARG A 21 7.23 -6.39 -10.47
C ARG A 21 6.42 -5.08 -10.40
N PRO A 22 5.45 -4.88 -11.32
CA PRO A 22 4.66 -3.65 -11.38
C PRO A 22 3.49 -3.66 -10.37
N TYR A 23 3.31 -2.54 -9.69
CA TYR A 23 2.22 -2.31 -8.76
C TYR A 23 1.50 -1.00 -9.11
N GLY A 24 0.18 -0.96 -8.90
CA GLY A 24 -0.51 0.31 -8.79
C GLY A 24 -0.31 0.88 -7.40
N LEU A 25 -0.17 2.20 -7.29
CA LEU A 25 0.06 2.87 -6.03
C LEU A 25 -0.86 4.08 -5.91
N LEU A 26 -1.33 4.34 -4.70
CA LEU A 26 -2.04 5.55 -4.35
C LEU A 26 -1.63 5.96 -2.93
N ASP A 27 -0.89 7.05 -2.81
CA ASP A 27 -0.46 7.62 -1.53
C ASP A 27 -1.29 8.88 -1.21
N ILE A 28 -2.01 8.85 -0.08
CA ILE A 28 -2.93 9.89 0.34
C ILE A 28 -2.87 10.16 1.84
N GLY A 29 -3.12 11.42 2.23
CA GLY A 29 -3.13 11.83 3.64
C GLY A 29 -1.73 12.02 4.23
N ASP A 30 -1.68 12.33 5.52
CA ASP A 30 -0.45 12.63 6.27
C ASP A 30 -0.54 12.03 7.70
N GLY A 31 0.60 11.81 8.35
CA GLY A 31 0.66 11.32 9.73
C GLY A 31 0.91 9.80 9.84
N PRO A 32 0.37 9.13 10.88
CA PRO A 32 0.49 7.68 11.06
C PRO A 32 0.08 6.93 9.79
N CYS A 33 0.86 5.92 9.41
CA CYS A 33 0.77 5.30 8.09
C CYS A 33 0.10 3.91 8.15
N LYS A 34 -0.87 3.70 7.27
CA LYS A 34 -1.46 2.38 6.99
C LYS A 34 -1.14 1.97 5.55
N VAL A 35 -0.69 0.73 5.35
CA VAL A 35 -0.48 0.13 4.02
C VAL A 35 -1.65 -0.80 3.73
N ILE A 36 -2.34 -0.61 2.61
CA ILE A 36 -3.56 -1.34 2.26
C ILE A 36 -3.33 -2.09 0.94
N LEU A 37 -3.43 -3.42 0.96
CA LEU A 37 -3.29 -4.25 -0.23
C LEU A 37 -4.66 -4.50 -0.88
N VAL A 38 -4.76 -4.25 -2.20
CA VAL A 38 -6.03 -4.34 -2.94
C VAL A 38 -5.84 -4.99 -4.31
N ALA A 39 -6.93 -5.43 -4.94
CA ALA A 39 -6.98 -5.80 -6.34
C ALA A 39 -7.82 -4.77 -7.12
N GLY A 40 -7.16 -3.69 -7.51
CA GLY A 40 -7.77 -2.52 -8.14
C GLY A 40 -7.94 -1.36 -7.16
N ILE A 41 -7.41 -0.20 -7.52
CA ILE A 41 -7.61 1.05 -6.77
C ILE A 41 -8.90 1.73 -7.22
N ASN A 42 -9.78 2.03 -6.25
CA ASN A 42 -10.93 2.90 -6.43
C ASN A 42 -10.66 4.25 -5.75
N GLU A 43 -10.18 5.24 -6.52
CA GLU A 43 -9.81 6.56 -5.97
C GLU A 43 -10.96 7.27 -5.24
N VAL A 44 -12.20 7.06 -5.67
CA VAL A 44 -13.39 7.68 -5.06
C VAL A 44 -13.60 7.16 -3.63
N GLU A 45 -13.36 5.87 -3.42
CA GLU A 45 -13.48 5.23 -2.11
C GLU A 45 -12.39 5.73 -1.15
N TYR A 46 -11.14 5.78 -1.62
CA TYR A 46 -10.01 6.15 -0.76
C TYR A 46 -9.86 7.66 -0.57
N GLY A 47 -10.26 8.48 -1.54
CA GLY A 47 -10.03 9.93 -1.54
C GLY A 47 -10.93 10.77 -0.63
N THR A 48 -11.98 10.20 -0.03
CA THR A 48 -13.02 10.98 0.67
C THR A 48 -12.74 11.27 2.14
N ASN A 49 -11.71 10.68 2.75
CA ASN A 49 -11.52 10.77 4.20
C ASN A 49 -10.05 11.00 4.62
N THR A 50 -9.60 12.25 4.54
CA THR A 50 -8.21 12.65 4.86
C THR A 50 -7.89 12.66 6.36
N GLU A 51 -8.89 12.52 7.23
CA GLU A 51 -8.69 12.50 8.70
C GLU A 51 -8.19 11.14 9.22
N LEU A 52 -8.13 10.11 8.37
CA LEU A 52 -7.74 8.74 8.74
C LEU A 52 -6.22 8.49 8.76
N GLY A 53 -5.40 9.54 8.74
CA GLY A 53 -3.94 9.43 8.62
C GLY A 53 -3.45 9.17 7.19
N ARG A 54 -2.16 8.87 7.05
CA ARG A 54 -1.54 8.54 5.76
C ARG A 54 -1.91 7.11 5.37
N ARG A 55 -2.37 6.92 4.14
CA ARG A 55 -2.71 5.61 3.57
C ARG A 55 -1.96 5.42 2.27
N ILE A 56 -1.24 4.31 2.19
CA ILE A 56 -0.56 3.86 0.98
C ILE A 56 -1.31 2.64 0.48
N ILE A 57 -2.09 2.82 -0.57
CA ILE A 57 -2.87 1.76 -1.20
C ILE A 57 -2.05 1.17 -2.33
N ILE A 58 -1.89 -0.16 -2.31
CA ILE A 58 -1.11 -0.91 -3.29
C ILE A 58 -2.02 -1.87 -4.02
N ASP A 59 -2.17 -1.65 -5.32
CA ASP A 59 -2.84 -2.58 -6.21
C ASP A 59 -1.87 -3.66 -6.67
N ILE A 60 -2.10 -4.88 -6.19
CA ILE A 60 -1.27 -6.05 -6.47
C ILE A 60 -1.75 -6.81 -7.72
N SER A 61 -2.90 -6.43 -8.29
CA SER A 61 -3.58 -7.20 -9.34
C SER A 61 -2.80 -7.32 -10.64
N LYS A 62 -1.95 -6.33 -10.96
CA LYS A 62 -1.09 -6.33 -12.15
C LYS A 62 -0.07 -7.47 -12.12
N THR A 63 0.39 -7.86 -10.92
CA THR A 63 1.42 -8.88 -10.74
C THR A 63 0.81 -10.22 -10.35
N TRP A 64 -0.20 -10.23 -9.47
CA TRP A 64 -0.70 -11.44 -8.84
C TRP A 64 -2.15 -11.80 -9.24
N GLY A 65 -2.82 -10.95 -10.01
CA GLY A 65 -4.22 -11.12 -10.37
C GLY A 65 -5.19 -10.67 -9.27
N HIS A 66 -6.49 -10.88 -9.49
CA HIS A 66 -7.55 -10.39 -8.61
C HIS A 66 -7.94 -11.38 -7.50
N ASP A 67 -7.43 -12.61 -7.57
CA ASP A 67 -7.76 -13.68 -6.62
C ASP A 67 -6.54 -14.00 -5.75
N ALA A 68 -6.55 -13.51 -4.51
CA ALA A 68 -5.48 -13.77 -3.56
C ALA A 68 -5.44 -15.23 -3.10
N GLN A 69 -6.53 -16.00 -3.20
CA GLN A 69 -6.52 -17.42 -2.84
C GLN A 69 -5.77 -18.28 -3.85
N ALA A 70 -5.65 -17.80 -5.09
CA ALA A 70 -4.81 -18.42 -6.11
C ALA A 70 -3.30 -18.17 -5.88
N MET A 71 -2.94 -17.31 -4.92
CA MET A 71 -1.55 -17.00 -4.62
C MET A 71 -0.86 -18.18 -3.96
N THR A 72 0.18 -18.69 -4.63
CA THR A 72 1.01 -19.76 -4.04
C THR A 72 1.80 -19.22 -2.85
N LYS A 73 2.26 -20.12 -1.97
CA LYS A 73 3.19 -19.76 -0.89
C LYS A 73 4.42 -19.01 -1.39
N GLN A 74 4.99 -19.42 -2.52
CA GLN A 74 6.13 -18.72 -3.13
C GLN A 74 5.76 -17.30 -3.57
N GLY A 75 4.55 -17.11 -4.13
CA GLY A 75 4.06 -15.78 -4.48
C GLY A 75 3.88 -14.88 -3.26
N LEU A 76 3.38 -15.43 -2.15
CA LEU A 76 3.25 -14.69 -0.88
C LEU A 76 4.62 -14.29 -0.30
N GLU A 77 5.62 -15.17 -0.41
CA GLU A 77 7.00 -14.85 -0.03
C GLU A 77 7.57 -13.70 -0.88
N GLN A 78 7.38 -13.76 -2.20
CA GLN A 78 7.82 -12.70 -3.12
C GLN A 78 7.09 -11.38 -2.88
N LEU A 79 5.77 -11.42 -2.61
CA LEU A 79 5.01 -10.24 -2.24
C LEU A 79 5.54 -9.64 -0.94
N THR A 80 5.90 -10.47 0.04
CA THR A 80 6.49 -10.00 1.31
C THR A 80 7.80 -9.25 1.06
N ASP A 81 8.67 -9.78 0.20
CA ASP A 81 9.93 -9.12 -0.18
C ASP A 81 9.68 -7.79 -0.92
N ASP A 82 8.62 -7.72 -1.73
CA ASP A 82 8.21 -6.48 -2.42
C ASP A 82 7.70 -5.43 -1.43
N ILE A 83 6.86 -5.84 -0.48
CA ILE A 83 6.38 -4.95 0.58
C ILE A 83 7.56 -4.48 1.44
N HIS A 84 8.53 -5.34 1.76
CA HIS A 84 9.72 -4.93 2.49
C HIS A 84 10.46 -3.79 1.77
N LEU A 85 10.70 -3.96 0.47
CA LEU A 85 11.33 -2.93 -0.36
C LEU A 85 10.49 -1.64 -0.41
N LEU A 86 9.16 -1.74 -0.48
CA LEU A 86 8.31 -0.56 -0.43
C LEU A 86 8.52 0.23 0.87
N LEU A 87 8.52 -0.44 2.02
CA LEU A 87 8.72 0.24 3.30
C LEU A 87 10.07 0.95 3.34
N ASP A 88 11.12 0.31 2.81
CA ASP A 88 12.45 0.91 2.69
C ASP A 88 12.45 2.14 1.75
N VAL A 89 11.76 2.07 0.61
CA VAL A 89 11.67 3.19 -0.34
C VAL A 89 10.92 4.38 0.26
N PHE A 90 9.87 4.11 1.02
CA PHE A 90 9.03 5.15 1.64
C PHE A 90 9.51 5.56 3.04
N TRP A 91 10.63 5.00 3.52
CA TRP A 91 11.18 5.19 4.87
C TRP A 91 10.13 5.02 5.97
N LEU A 92 9.39 3.92 5.92
CA LEU A 92 8.27 3.62 6.82
C LEU A 92 8.72 2.72 7.97
N ASP A 93 9.06 3.33 9.10
CA ASP A 93 9.50 2.60 10.30
C ASP A 93 8.35 1.99 11.12
N CYS A 94 7.13 2.50 10.93
CA CYS A 94 5.94 2.10 11.68
C CYS A 94 4.72 2.14 10.76
N VAL A 95 4.11 0.98 10.53
CA VAL A 95 2.89 0.86 9.71
C VAL A 95 1.91 -0.14 10.30
N VAL A 96 0.64 0.05 9.97
CA VAL A 96 -0.41 -0.96 10.12
C VAL A 96 -0.73 -1.53 8.74
N PHE A 97 -0.89 -2.84 8.63
CA PHE A 97 -1.31 -3.47 7.38
C PHE A 97 -2.81 -3.72 7.36
N ASP A 98 -3.39 -3.64 6.17
CA ASP A 98 -4.79 -3.94 5.92
C ASP A 98 -4.95 -4.51 4.50
N THR A 99 -6.07 -5.15 4.21
CA THR A 99 -6.34 -5.73 2.90
C THR A 99 -7.83 -5.83 2.59
N THR A 100 -8.19 -5.63 1.34
CA THR A 100 -9.53 -5.96 0.83
C THR A 100 -9.57 -7.33 0.16
N LEU A 101 -8.45 -8.06 0.15
CA LEU A 101 -8.30 -9.33 -0.54
C LEU A 101 -8.65 -10.50 0.39
N ASP A 102 -9.75 -11.17 0.09
CA ASP A 102 -10.19 -12.35 0.84
C ASP A 102 -9.15 -13.47 0.77
N GLY A 103 -8.73 -13.96 1.94
CA GLY A 103 -7.80 -15.08 2.05
C GLY A 103 -6.32 -14.73 1.91
N LEU A 104 -5.96 -13.44 1.78
CA LEU A 104 -4.56 -13.03 1.87
C LEU A 104 -4.06 -13.16 3.31
N ASP A 105 -3.00 -13.93 3.52
CA ASP A 105 -2.39 -14.10 4.84
C ASP A 105 -1.51 -12.91 5.20
N LEU A 106 -2.14 -11.83 5.68
CA LEU A 106 -1.42 -10.66 6.20
C LEU A 106 -0.51 -11.01 7.37
N SER A 107 -0.89 -11.97 8.21
CA SER A 107 -0.10 -12.36 9.37
C SER A 107 1.27 -12.93 8.96
N PHE A 108 1.32 -13.64 7.83
CA PHE A 108 2.58 -14.09 7.23
C PHE A 108 3.47 -12.91 6.83
N ILE A 109 2.90 -11.91 6.11
CA ILE A 109 3.62 -10.71 5.68
C ILE A 109 4.15 -9.96 6.91
N GLU A 110 3.28 -9.66 7.87
CA GLU A 110 3.64 -8.92 9.10
C GLU A 110 4.73 -9.63 9.90
N SER A 111 4.65 -10.95 10.07
CA SER A 111 5.63 -11.71 10.85
C SER A 111 7.04 -11.71 10.26
N ARG A 112 7.16 -11.51 8.94
CA ARG A 112 8.45 -11.46 8.23
C ARG A 112 9.02 -10.06 8.12
N LEU A 113 8.21 -9.03 8.27
CA LEU A 113 8.65 -7.65 8.21
C LEU A 113 9.15 -7.23 9.59
N ALA A 114 10.40 -6.74 9.67
CA ALA A 114 11.00 -6.23 10.90
C ALA A 114 10.47 -4.84 11.31
N VAL A 115 9.17 -4.61 11.10
CA VAL A 115 8.54 -3.29 11.21
C VAL A 115 7.88 -3.18 12.57
N ARG A 116 7.94 -1.99 13.17
CA ARG A 116 7.22 -1.74 14.42
C ARG A 116 5.75 -1.58 14.09
N GLN A 117 4.89 -2.45 14.61
CA GLN A 117 3.44 -2.24 14.51
C GLN A 117 3.08 -0.97 15.28
N CYS A 118 2.42 -0.02 14.63
CA CYS A 118 1.87 1.14 15.32
C CYS A 118 0.69 0.69 16.17
N ASN A 119 0.51 1.26 17.36
CA ASN A 119 -0.75 1.12 18.09
C ASN A 119 -1.86 1.74 17.25
N GLU A 120 -2.99 1.04 17.11
CA GLU A 120 -4.21 1.63 16.52
C GLU A 120 -4.56 2.93 17.26
N VAL A 121 -4.81 4.00 16.51
CA VAL A 121 -5.23 5.31 17.04
C VAL A 121 -6.73 5.32 17.25
#